data_AF-A0A1I0B266-F1
#
_entry.id   AF-A0A1I0B266-F1
#
_cell.length_a   1.000
_cell.length_b   1.000
_cell.length_c   1.000
_cell.angle_alpha   90.00
_cell.angle_beta   90.00
_cell.angle_gamma   90.00
#
_symmetry.space_group_name_H-M   'P 1'
#
loop_
_entity.id
_entity.type
_entity.pdbx_description
1 polymer ?
#
loop_
_entity_poly.entity_id
_entity_poly.type
_entity_poly.pdbx_seq_one_letter_code
_entity_poly.pdbx_strand_id
1 'polypeptide(L)'
;MTRIENMISRAFLIGIIKMVDKNGIQNALEWLREIGEEMAEIEGPGFEGAREDEINYLPVCPFSNTLLDFIKIYGERPSQFVELINLSNKQMMEAEDGWDYPALTTVTGILHHSYLKRRGMMAGVELLNVGSRCPRTNNFVYNEKALEKANMTKEDVDKYLEKAYYVCKINYLKKE
;
A
#
# COMPACT_ATOMS: atom_id res chain seq x y z
N MET A 1 -17.61 -23.95 6.20
CA MET A 1 -18.15 -23.55 4.89
C MET A 1 -16.98 -23.32 3.94
N THR A 2 -16.72 -24.29 3.06
CA THR A 2 -15.59 -24.28 2.13
C THR A 2 -15.94 -23.39 0.94
N ARG A 3 -15.69 -22.08 1.06
CA ARG A 3 -16.06 -21.06 0.06
C ARG A 3 -15.04 -21.01 -1.08
N ILE A 4 -15.38 -21.59 -2.23
CA ILE A 4 -14.66 -21.41 -3.51
C ILE A 4 -14.51 -19.92 -3.85
N GLU A 5 -15.47 -19.08 -3.44
CA GLU A 5 -15.52 -17.63 -3.69
C GLU A 5 -14.23 -16.88 -3.30
N ASN A 6 -13.51 -17.35 -2.27
CA ASN A 6 -12.27 -16.70 -1.81
C ASN A 6 -11.00 -17.46 -2.24
N MET A 7 -11.11 -18.46 -3.12
CA MET A 7 -9.99 -19.33 -3.49
C MET A 7 -8.86 -18.57 -4.18
N ILE A 8 -9.17 -17.68 -5.13
CA ILE A 8 -8.16 -16.89 -5.87
C ILE A 8 -7.40 -15.99 -4.91
N SER A 9 -8.11 -15.21 -4.10
CA SER A 9 -7.49 -14.27 -3.17
C SER A 9 -6.65 -15.00 -2.11
N ARG A 10 -7.06 -16.20 -1.67
CA ARG A 10 -6.24 -17.05 -0.79
C ARG A 10 -5.03 -17.62 -1.50
N ALA A 11 -5.19 -18.10 -2.73
CA ALA A 11 -4.08 -18.61 -3.53
C ALA A 11 -3.03 -17.52 -3.77
N PHE A 12 -3.45 -16.28 -4.01
CA PHE A 12 -2.56 -15.13 -4.12
C PHE A 12 -1.76 -14.90 -2.82
N LEU A 13 -2.42 -14.89 -1.66
CA LEU A 13 -1.74 -14.73 -0.36
C LEU A 13 -0.77 -15.88 -0.05
N ILE A 14 -1.12 -17.13 -0.40
CA ILE A 14 -0.19 -18.27 -0.33
C ILE A 14 0.97 -18.08 -1.31
N GLY A 15 0.68 -17.57 -2.51
CA GLY A 15 1.67 -17.26 -3.53
C GLY A 15 2.74 -16.31 -3.02
N ILE A 16 2.36 -15.24 -2.31
CA ILE A 16 3.30 -14.32 -1.67
C ILE A 16 4.26 -15.06 -0.73
N ILE A 17 3.74 -15.92 0.15
CA ILE A 17 4.55 -16.72 1.08
C ILE A 17 5.54 -17.59 0.29
N LYS A 18 5.05 -18.31 -0.72
CA LYS A 18 5.88 -19.20 -1.54
C LYS A 18 6.93 -18.45 -2.36
N MET A 19 6.63 -17.25 -2.82
CA MET A 19 7.60 -16.39 -3.51
C MET A 19 8.72 -15.95 -2.57
N VAL A 20 8.39 -15.54 -1.33
CA VAL A 20 9.42 -15.22 -0.33
C VAL A 20 10.29 -16.45 -0.02
N ASP A 21 9.66 -17.60 0.26
CA ASP A 21 10.38 -18.83 0.62
C ASP A 21 11.31 -19.33 -0.49
N LYS A 22 10.89 -19.21 -1.76
CA LYS A 22 11.61 -19.79 -2.90
C LYS A 22 12.59 -18.82 -3.56
N ASN A 23 12.19 -17.56 -3.68
CA ASN A 23 12.91 -16.56 -4.48
C ASN A 23 13.53 -15.45 -3.61
N GLY A 24 13.25 -15.42 -2.31
CA GLY A 24 13.77 -14.43 -1.37
C GLY A 24 12.91 -13.16 -1.32
N ILE A 25 13.07 -12.43 -0.22
CA ILE A 25 12.22 -11.30 0.12
C ILE A 25 12.28 -10.14 -0.89
N GLN A 26 13.47 -9.82 -1.41
CA GLN A 26 13.65 -8.70 -2.35
C GLN A 26 12.90 -8.97 -3.66
N ASN A 27 13.04 -10.18 -4.20
CA ASN A 27 12.37 -10.59 -5.43
C ASN A 27 10.85 -10.67 -5.23
N ALA A 28 10.38 -11.10 -4.06
CA ALA A 28 8.95 -11.11 -3.75
C ALA A 28 8.36 -9.69 -3.60
N LEU A 29 9.15 -8.74 -3.07
CA LEU A 29 8.77 -7.33 -3.00
C LEU A 29 8.63 -6.74 -4.40
N GLU A 30 9.62 -6.95 -5.26
CA GLU A 30 9.62 -6.46 -6.64
C GLU A 30 8.48 -7.08 -7.45
N TRP A 31 8.28 -8.39 -7.35
CA TRP A 31 7.16 -9.09 -7.98
C TRP A 31 5.79 -8.51 -7.59
N LEU A 32 5.58 -8.14 -6.32
CA LEU A 32 4.34 -7.49 -5.88
C LEU A 32 4.16 -6.08 -6.48
N ARG A 33 5.25 -5.34 -6.70
CA ARG A 33 5.21 -4.01 -7.32
C ARG A 33 4.87 -4.12 -8.80
N GLU A 34 5.53 -5.03 -9.51
CA GLU A 34 5.30 -5.31 -10.93
C GLU A 34 3.84 -5.67 -11.21
N ILE A 35 3.24 -6.54 -10.38
CA ILE A 35 1.80 -6.87 -10.50
C ILE A 35 0.94 -5.60 -10.34
N GLY A 36 1.24 -4.76 -9.35
CA GLY A 36 0.50 -3.52 -9.14
C GLY A 36 0.59 -2.57 -10.33
N GLU A 37 1.78 -2.43 -10.90
CA GLU A 37 2.02 -1.60 -12.09
C GLU A 37 1.32 -2.16 -13.34
N GLU A 38 1.39 -3.47 -13.57
CA GLU A 38 0.71 -4.12 -14.69
C GLU A 38 -0.82 -3.98 -14.59
N MET A 39 -1.38 -4.13 -13.38
CA MET A 39 -2.79 -3.85 -13.13
C MET A 39 -3.16 -2.39 -13.46
N ALA A 40 -2.29 -1.44 -13.11
CA ALA A 40 -2.52 -0.02 -13.40
C ALA A 40 -2.51 0.27 -14.91
N GLU A 41 -1.61 -0.37 -15.66
CA GLU A 41 -1.57 -0.26 -17.12
C GLU A 41 -2.85 -0.76 -17.79
N ILE A 42 -3.39 -1.87 -17.30
CA ILE A 42 -4.66 -2.44 -17.80
C ILE A 42 -5.83 -1.48 -17.54
N GLU A 43 -5.86 -0.85 -16.36
CA GLU A 43 -6.98 0.02 -15.96
C GLU A 43 -6.88 1.46 -16.46
N GLY A 44 -5.68 1.94 -16.77
CA GLY A 44 -5.44 3.29 -17.27
C GLY A 44 -5.33 4.38 -16.17
N PRO A 45 -5.18 5.66 -16.57
CA PRO A 45 -4.94 6.77 -15.66
C PRO A 45 -6.13 6.97 -14.69
N GLY A 46 -5.85 7.29 -13.44
CA GLY A 46 -6.92 7.57 -12.48
C GLY A 46 -6.49 7.58 -11.02
N PHE A 47 -7.50 7.68 -10.16
CA PHE A 47 -7.39 7.62 -8.70
C PHE A 47 -8.41 6.61 -8.17
N GLU A 48 -8.06 5.93 -7.08
CA GLU A 48 -9.04 5.19 -6.28
C GLU A 48 -9.20 5.81 -4.90
N GLY A 49 -10.41 5.68 -4.37
CA GLY A 49 -10.78 6.16 -3.04
C GLY A 49 -11.59 7.44 -3.07
N ALA A 50 -11.70 8.06 -1.90
CA ALA A 50 -12.32 9.34 -1.71
C ALA A 50 -11.27 10.46 -1.83
N ARG A 51 -11.73 11.65 -2.18
CA ARG A 51 -10.86 12.80 -2.43
C ARG A 51 -11.43 14.04 -1.78
N GLU A 52 -10.56 14.76 -1.08
CA GLU A 52 -10.83 16.08 -0.52
C GLU A 52 -9.67 17.00 -0.93
N ASP A 53 -9.93 17.95 -1.83
CA ASP A 53 -8.93 18.84 -2.44
C ASP A 53 -7.76 18.08 -3.09
N GLU A 54 -6.57 18.22 -2.50
CA GLU A 54 -5.31 17.58 -2.92
C GLU A 54 -5.01 16.34 -2.09
N ILE A 55 -5.96 15.84 -1.30
CA ILE A 55 -5.81 14.63 -0.50
C ILE A 55 -6.63 13.51 -1.15
N ASN A 56 -5.96 12.41 -1.48
CA ASN A 56 -6.59 11.15 -1.86
C ASN A 56 -6.50 10.18 -0.69
N TYR A 57 -7.61 9.55 -0.31
CA TYR A 57 -7.59 8.57 0.77
C TYR A 57 -8.54 7.41 0.50
N LEU A 58 -8.16 6.25 1.01
CA LEU A 58 -8.94 5.02 0.88
C LEU A 58 -9.59 4.70 2.22
N PRO A 59 -10.94 4.78 2.34
CA PRO A 59 -11.64 4.49 3.58
C PRO A 59 -11.39 3.07 4.09
N VAL A 60 -11.29 2.12 3.16
CA VAL A 60 -11.17 0.68 3.47
C VAL A 60 -10.05 0.08 2.63
N CYS A 61 -9.27 -0.82 3.23
CA CYS A 61 -8.31 -1.64 2.49
C CYS A 61 -9.08 -2.63 1.59
N PRO A 62 -8.86 -2.63 0.26
CA PRO A 62 -9.56 -3.53 -0.67
C PRO A 62 -9.41 -5.02 -0.32
N PHE A 63 -8.32 -5.37 0.38
CA PHE A 63 -8.00 -6.74 0.77
C PHE A 63 -8.29 -7.05 2.25
N SER A 64 -8.91 -6.13 2.99
CA SER A 64 -9.13 -6.27 4.45
C SER A 64 -9.80 -7.59 4.83
N ASN A 65 -10.95 -7.92 4.24
CA ASN A 65 -11.69 -9.14 4.57
C ASN A 65 -10.90 -10.41 4.22
N THR A 66 -10.25 -10.46 3.06
CA THR A 66 -9.42 -11.59 2.64
C THR A 66 -8.23 -11.79 3.58
N LEU A 67 -7.55 -10.71 3.95
CA LEU A 67 -6.41 -10.76 4.86
C LEU A 67 -6.83 -11.23 6.26
N LEU A 68 -7.98 -10.77 6.75
CA LEU A 68 -8.53 -11.21 8.04
C LEU A 68 -8.91 -12.70 8.03
N ASP A 69 -9.59 -13.15 6.97
CA ASP A 69 -9.92 -14.57 6.76
C ASP A 69 -8.66 -15.43 6.71
N PHE A 70 -7.62 -14.96 6.01
CA PHE A 70 -6.35 -15.66 5.90
C PHE A 70 -5.67 -15.80 7.26
N ILE A 71 -5.54 -14.71 8.02
CA ILE A 71 -4.95 -14.73 9.37
C ILE A 71 -5.72 -15.68 10.29
N LYS A 72 -7.06 -15.73 10.18
CA LYS A 72 -7.89 -16.65 10.97
C LYS A 72 -7.60 -18.12 10.66
N ILE A 73 -7.26 -18.45 9.42
CA ILE A 73 -6.97 -19.83 8.98
C ILE A 73 -5.58 -20.27 9.42
N TYR A 74 -4.58 -19.39 9.31
CA TYR A 74 -3.18 -19.74 9.59
C TYR A 74 -2.74 -19.53 11.04
N GLY A 75 -3.63 -19.05 11.91
CA GLY A 75 -3.38 -18.96 13.35
C GLY A 75 -2.48 -17.79 13.77
N GLU A 76 -1.55 -17.36 12.91
CA GLU A 76 -0.70 -16.19 13.08
C GLU A 76 -0.45 -15.47 11.74
N ARG A 77 0.01 -14.22 11.80
CA ARG A 77 0.45 -13.47 10.62
C ARG A 77 1.75 -14.13 10.11
N PRO A 78 1.80 -14.65 8.87
CA PRO A 78 3.02 -15.26 8.33
C PRO A 78 4.22 -14.33 8.47
N SER A 79 5.37 -14.85 8.89
CA SER A 79 6.59 -14.04 9.08
C SER A 79 6.99 -13.34 7.79
N GLN A 80 6.83 -14.00 6.64
CA GLN A 80 7.09 -13.46 5.30
C GLN A 80 6.34 -12.14 5.05
N PHE A 81 5.11 -11.99 5.55
CA PHE A 81 4.35 -10.75 5.41
C PHE A 81 4.94 -9.63 6.26
N VAL A 82 5.42 -9.96 7.46
CA VAL A 82 6.06 -9.00 8.36
C VAL A 82 7.40 -8.56 7.78
N GLU A 83 8.19 -9.50 7.29
CA GLU A 83 9.49 -9.22 6.68
C GLU A 83 9.32 -8.30 5.45
N LEU A 84 8.37 -8.58 4.55
CA LEU A 84 8.10 -7.73 3.38
C LEU A 84 7.73 -6.29 3.76
N ILE A 85 6.88 -6.12 4.79
CA ILE A 85 6.49 -4.79 5.28
C ILE A 85 7.69 -4.08 5.89
N ASN A 86 8.48 -4.79 6.70
CA ASN A 86 9.67 -4.23 7.32
C ASN A 86 10.68 -3.80 6.26
N LEU A 87 10.88 -4.58 5.20
CA LEU A 87 11.76 -4.23 4.09
C LEU A 87 11.27 -2.97 3.36
N SER A 88 9.97 -2.90 3.03
CA SER A 88 9.41 -1.72 2.36
C SER A 88 9.48 -0.46 3.24
N ASN A 89 9.15 -0.56 4.53
CA ASN A 89 9.25 0.56 5.46
C ASN A 89 10.71 0.97 5.71
N LYS A 90 11.65 0.01 5.68
CA LYS A 90 13.09 0.30 5.75
C LYS A 90 13.54 1.13 4.56
N GLN A 91 13.11 0.79 3.34
CA GLN A 91 13.40 1.60 2.14
C GLN A 91 12.83 3.01 2.26
N MET A 92 11.59 3.15 2.74
CA MET A 92 10.98 4.46 3.03
C MET A 92 11.82 5.30 4.01
N MET A 93 12.37 4.68 5.06
CA MET A 93 13.17 5.41 6.06
C MET A 93 14.57 5.76 5.55
N GLU A 94 15.26 4.82 4.89
CA GLU A 94 16.69 4.91 4.60
C GLU A 94 17.02 5.54 3.24
N ALA A 95 16.16 5.39 2.23
CA ALA A 95 16.42 5.92 0.89
C ALA A 95 16.36 7.45 0.85
N GLU A 96 17.23 8.10 0.08
CA GLU A 96 17.22 9.57 -0.07
C GLU A 96 15.85 10.07 -0.57
N ASP A 97 15.29 9.35 -1.54
CA ASP A 97 13.96 9.51 -2.11
C ASP A 97 12.89 8.72 -1.35
N GLY A 98 12.99 8.63 -0.01
CA GLY A 98 12.07 7.84 0.83
C GLY A 98 10.57 8.19 0.69
N TRP A 99 10.23 9.37 0.14
CA TRP A 99 8.87 9.76 -0.24
C TRP A 99 8.28 8.91 -1.39
N ASP A 100 9.12 8.23 -2.16
CA ASP A 100 8.75 7.39 -3.29
C ASP A 100 8.30 5.98 -2.87
N TYR A 101 8.51 5.65 -1.58
CA TYR A 101 8.16 4.38 -0.95
C TYR A 101 6.98 4.57 0.02
N PRO A 102 6.12 3.55 0.19
CA PRO A 102 4.93 3.68 1.03
C PRO A 102 5.21 3.44 2.52
N ALA A 103 4.47 4.15 3.37
CA ALA A 103 4.24 3.81 4.76
C ALA A 103 3.22 2.66 4.84
N LEU A 104 3.67 1.47 5.24
CA LEU A 104 2.85 0.25 5.19
C LEU A 104 2.52 -0.33 6.56
N THR A 105 1.26 -0.74 6.69
CA THR A 105 0.76 -1.55 7.82
C THR A 105 0.39 -2.98 7.40
N THR A 106 0.21 -3.24 6.10
CA THR A 106 -0.17 -4.55 5.54
C THR A 106 0.62 -4.88 4.27
N VAL A 107 0.79 -6.18 3.97
CA VAL A 107 1.59 -6.65 2.83
C VAL A 107 0.93 -6.31 1.50
N THR A 108 -0.41 -6.33 1.45
CA THR A 108 -1.20 -5.93 0.28
C THR A 108 -1.05 -4.44 -0.05
N GLY A 109 -0.57 -3.64 0.90
CA GLY A 109 -0.26 -2.23 0.65
C GLY A 109 0.92 -2.02 -0.32
N ILE A 110 1.82 -2.99 -0.49
CA ILE A 110 2.89 -2.95 -1.49
C ILE A 110 2.28 -2.87 -2.89
N LEU A 111 1.47 -3.87 -3.23
CA LEU A 111 0.78 -3.97 -4.52
C LEU A 111 -0.09 -2.74 -4.76
N HIS A 112 -0.89 -2.36 -3.75
CA HIS A 112 -1.80 -1.24 -3.87
C HIS A 112 -1.10 0.10 -4.08
N HIS A 113 0.03 0.34 -3.40
CA HIS A 113 0.81 1.56 -3.59
C HIS A 113 1.35 1.65 -5.02
N SER A 114 2.01 0.58 -5.52
CA SER A 114 2.53 0.55 -6.88
C SER A 114 1.46 0.79 -7.93
N TYR A 115 0.31 0.15 -7.74
CA TYR A 115 -0.86 0.35 -8.56
C TYR A 115 -1.35 1.81 -8.57
N LEU A 116 -1.62 2.40 -7.40
CA LEU A 116 -2.07 3.79 -7.30
C LEU A 116 -1.07 4.78 -7.89
N LYS A 117 0.20 4.63 -7.51
CA LYS A 117 1.29 5.48 -7.98
C LYS A 117 1.37 5.47 -9.50
N ARG A 118 1.30 4.28 -10.11
CA ARG A 118 1.35 4.16 -11.57
C ARG A 118 0.16 4.83 -12.25
N ARG A 119 -1.06 4.60 -11.76
CA ARG A 119 -2.27 5.27 -12.28
C ARG A 119 -2.20 6.79 -12.12
N GLY A 120 -1.67 7.28 -11.00
CA GLY A 120 -1.44 8.70 -10.75
C GLY A 120 -0.45 9.32 -11.75
N MET A 121 0.69 8.68 -11.98
CA MET A 121 1.68 9.15 -12.96
C MET A 121 1.09 9.23 -14.36
N MET A 122 0.32 8.23 -14.78
CA MET A 122 -0.39 8.24 -16.07
C MET A 122 -1.43 9.36 -16.15
N ALA A 123 -2.00 9.77 -15.01
CA ALA A 123 -2.91 10.91 -14.89
C ALA A 123 -2.19 12.27 -14.75
N GLY A 124 -0.86 12.29 -14.79
CA GLY A 124 -0.05 13.52 -14.70
C GLY A 124 0.14 14.04 -13.27
N VAL A 125 0.05 13.16 -12.27
CA VAL A 125 0.27 13.53 -10.86
C VAL A 125 1.24 12.58 -10.16
N GLU A 126 1.91 13.09 -9.14
CA GLU A 126 2.66 12.29 -8.17
C GLU A 126 1.78 12.07 -6.93
N LEU A 127 1.66 10.82 -6.49
CA LEU A 127 0.96 10.46 -5.25
C LEU A 127 1.98 10.20 -4.15
N LEU A 128 2.06 11.10 -3.19
CA LEU A 128 2.94 10.98 -2.03
C LEU A 128 2.16 10.31 -0.90
N ASN A 129 2.48 9.05 -0.57
CA ASN A 129 1.85 8.39 0.56
C ASN A 129 2.36 8.98 1.86
N VAL A 130 1.51 9.72 2.57
CA VAL A 130 1.85 10.41 3.81
C VAL A 130 1.58 9.57 5.06
N GLY A 131 0.74 8.55 4.95
CA GLY A 131 0.54 7.59 6.03
C GLY A 131 -0.45 6.47 5.73
N SER A 132 -0.45 5.48 6.61
CA SER A 132 -1.44 4.40 6.62
C SER A 132 -1.82 3.99 8.04
N ARG A 133 -3.04 3.47 8.19
CA ARG A 133 -3.57 2.94 9.45
C ARG A 133 -3.93 1.48 9.27
N CYS A 134 -3.51 0.64 10.21
CA CYS A 134 -4.02 -0.73 10.30
C CYS A 134 -5.45 -0.70 10.86
N PRO A 135 -6.49 -1.09 10.09
CA PRO A 135 -7.87 -0.97 10.55
C PRO A 135 -8.19 -1.94 11.71
N ARG A 136 -7.35 -2.96 11.92
CA ARG A 136 -7.53 -3.94 13.01
C ARG A 136 -6.85 -3.52 14.31
N THR A 137 -5.63 -3.00 14.23
CA THR A 137 -4.82 -2.70 15.43
C THR A 137 -4.82 -1.21 15.76
N ASN A 138 -5.34 -0.36 14.88
CA ASN A 138 -5.20 1.10 14.96
C ASN A 138 -3.74 1.57 15.05
N ASN A 139 -2.80 0.76 14.54
CA ASN A 139 -1.41 1.22 14.41
C ASN A 139 -1.30 2.13 13.20
N PHE A 140 -0.60 3.25 13.38
CA PHE A 140 -0.32 4.22 12.34
C PHE A 140 1.14 4.10 11.90
N VAL A 141 1.39 4.29 10.61
CA VAL A 141 2.73 4.46 10.06
C VAL A 141 2.68 5.71 9.19
N TYR A 142 3.61 6.63 9.43
CA TYR A 142 3.74 7.87 8.68
C TYR A 142 4.99 7.82 7.81
N ASN A 143 4.93 8.47 6.66
CA ASN A 143 6.11 8.72 5.85
C ASN A 143 6.55 10.17 6.06
N GLU A 144 7.48 10.38 6.99
CA GLU A 144 7.98 11.74 7.33
C GLU A 144 8.56 12.47 6.13
N LYS A 145 9.25 11.76 5.23
CA LYS A 145 9.84 12.34 4.02
C LYS A 145 8.77 12.79 3.03
N ALA A 146 7.70 12.01 2.88
CA ALA A 146 6.55 12.42 2.07
C ALA A 146 5.78 13.59 2.70
N LEU A 147 5.63 13.61 4.04
CA LEU A 147 5.02 14.71 4.78
C LEU A 147 5.80 16.02 4.56
N GLU A 148 7.12 15.98 4.70
CA GLU A 148 8.01 17.11 4.47
C GLU A 148 7.89 17.62 3.02
N LYS A 149 7.99 16.72 2.03
CA LYS A 149 7.84 17.07 0.60
C LYS A 149 6.45 17.63 0.28
N ALA A 150 5.41 17.15 0.96
CA ALA A 150 4.04 17.62 0.81
C ALA A 150 3.72 18.91 1.59
N ASN A 151 4.65 19.40 2.42
CA ASN A 151 4.43 20.47 3.39
C ASN A 151 3.20 20.21 4.28
N MET A 152 3.12 18.99 4.83
CA MET A 152 2.04 18.54 5.71
C MET A 152 2.57 18.15 7.09
N THR A 153 1.77 18.36 8.12
CA THR A 153 2.03 17.84 9.46
C THR A 153 1.36 16.48 9.67
N LYS A 154 1.73 15.75 10.73
CA LYS A 154 1.00 14.54 11.14
C LYS A 154 -0.45 14.84 11.50
N GLU A 155 -0.69 15.95 12.18
CA GLU A 155 -2.02 16.39 12.59
C GLU A 155 -2.94 16.61 11.37
N ASP A 156 -2.39 17.13 10.27
CA ASP A 156 -3.13 17.26 9.00
C ASP A 156 -3.56 15.92 8.42
N VAL A 157 -2.79 14.85 8.67
CA VAL A 157 -3.04 13.51 8.14
C VAL A 157 -3.92 12.69 9.07
N ASP A 158 -3.85 12.92 10.38
CA ASP A 158 -4.61 12.18 11.40
C ASP A 158 -6.12 12.26 11.16
N LYS A 159 -6.64 13.45 10.81
CA LYS A 159 -8.06 13.64 10.46
C LYS A 159 -8.55 12.73 9.32
N TYR A 160 -7.65 12.32 8.44
CA TYR A 160 -7.95 11.35 7.39
C TYR A 160 -7.74 9.92 7.87
N LEU A 161 -6.65 9.63 8.58
CA LEU A 161 -6.35 8.28 9.06
C LEU A 161 -7.37 7.76 10.09
N GLU A 162 -8.10 8.64 10.79
CA GLU A 162 -9.26 8.24 11.61
C GLU A 162 -10.33 7.48 10.80
N LYS A 163 -10.58 7.94 9.55
CA LYS A 163 -11.60 7.39 8.65
C LYS A 163 -11.04 6.60 7.46
N ALA A 164 -9.72 6.49 7.34
CA ALA A 164 -9.04 5.89 6.19
C ALA A 164 -7.99 4.85 6.60
N TYR A 165 -7.73 3.94 5.66
CA TYR A 165 -6.64 2.96 5.69
C TYR A 165 -5.33 3.56 5.13
N TYR A 166 -5.42 4.39 4.09
CA TYR A 166 -4.28 4.84 3.31
C TYR A 166 -4.52 6.24 2.80
N VAL A 167 -3.53 7.14 2.97
CA VAL A 167 -3.66 8.56 2.65
C VAL A 167 -2.49 9.01 1.78
N CYS A 168 -2.80 9.73 0.72
CA CYS A 168 -1.83 10.33 -0.18
C CYS A 168 -2.10 11.81 -0.37
N LYS A 169 -1.03 12.60 -0.47
CA LYS A 169 -1.07 13.93 -1.06
C LYS A 169 -0.94 13.77 -2.58
N ILE A 170 -1.83 14.42 -3.32
CA ILE A 170 -1.75 14.60 -4.76
C ILE A 170 -0.84 15.80 -5.01
N ASN A 171 0.24 15.59 -5.74
CA ASN A 171 1.13 16.62 -6.22
C ASN A 171 1.01 16.71 -7.75
N TYR A 172 0.50 17.83 -8.26
CA TYR A 172 0.36 18.00 -9.70
C TYR A 172 1.73 18.24 -10.34
N LEU A 173 2.11 17.35 -11.24
CA LEU A 173 3.31 17.55 -12.04
C LEU A 173 3.04 18.76 -12.94
N LYS A 174 3.88 19.80 -12.85
CA LYS A 174 3.78 20.94 -13.77
C LYS A 174 3.83 20.39 -15.19
N LYS A 175 2.82 20.70 -16.01
CA LYS A 175 2.93 20.50 -17.45
C LYS A 175 4.09 21.37 -17.93
N GLU A 176 5.15 20.74 -18.46
CA GLU A 176 6.14 21.42 -19.27
C GLU A 176 5.50 22.03 -20.52
#